data_AF-A0A838PFY2-F1
#
_entry.id   AF-A0A838PFY2-F1
#
_cell.length_a   1.000
_cell.length_b   1.000
_cell.length_c   1.000
_cell.angle_alpha   90.00
_cell.angle_beta   90.00
_cell.angle_gamma   90.00
#
_symmetry.space_group_name_H-M   'P 1'
#
loop_
_entity.id
_entity.type
_entity.pdbx_description
1 polymer ?
#
loop_
_entity_poly.entity_id
_entity_poly.type
_entity_poly.pdbx_seq_one_letter_code
_entity_poly.pdbx_strand_id
1 'polypeptide(L)'
;MKGQLSDRPLAELVHEISLKDLSGTLRLQHESVKTAIYFDSGAIIYAASNLRELRLAEYLKNQGLVSEQDLSASGDRSDMSLAAALVTKGVIDQLTIEPVFTRQVGDILRVALLWTKGIWEFDDRRLLGDSIRVSLDLRGLLMEAARRMQLELIASRFPSDEELISPPTGLPDFNGLLPAEGFVISRVDSPIKLSELIALSGLGELEAMRTLYGLVVGGFLEREQKANVLQARRLAAVSHTRGGLPASVESLPSPAAASEQPQEADLDAFLERLESAGNHYEVLNVISTALPELIKNSYYALARLYHPDKFHLQTSSRLHARIESAFARITQAYETLMDAGRRAGYDAKLAALEKSRKFAQSAPKKVVKEVDLTSAANAANAPVAGSESERAEKNFEEGFGALQQGHTQWAVTKLAAAARALPQEARYRAYYGRALAAVKETRRLAEAEMQAAIKLDPNNASYRIMLAELCFDLGFFKRAGAELERAVSLEPNTPAARKLMDRLEANRTR
;
A
#
# COMPACT_ATOMS: atom_id res chain seq x y z
N MET A 1 -1.39 -15.98 28.30
CA MET A 1 0.00 -15.48 28.34
C MET A 1 0.05 -14.24 29.22
N LYS A 2 1.14 -13.95 29.95
CA LYS A 2 1.23 -12.75 30.80
C LYS A 2 2.63 -12.14 30.80
N GLY A 3 2.73 -10.84 31.02
CA GLY A 3 4.00 -10.10 31.09
C GLY A 3 3.83 -8.66 31.62
N GLN A 4 4.90 -7.86 31.53
CA GLN A 4 4.88 -6.45 31.92
C GLN A 4 4.90 -5.52 30.69
N LEU A 5 4.23 -4.37 30.82
CA LEU A 5 4.19 -3.33 29.78
C LEU A 5 5.52 -2.57 29.63
N SER A 6 6.35 -2.57 30.68
CA SER A 6 7.71 -2.01 30.62
C SER A 6 8.62 -2.78 29.68
N ASP A 7 8.44 -4.10 29.60
CA ASP A 7 9.27 -4.98 28.76
C ASP A 7 8.75 -5.00 27.32
N ARG A 8 7.41 -5.00 27.18
CA ARG A 8 6.68 -5.01 25.92
C ARG A 8 5.53 -3.99 25.97
N PRO A 9 5.72 -2.81 25.37
CA PRO A 9 4.67 -1.79 25.27
C PRO A 9 3.42 -2.33 24.58
N LEU A 10 2.26 -1.76 24.94
CA LEU A 10 0.98 -2.21 24.39
C LEU A 10 0.92 -2.11 22.86
N ALA A 11 1.49 -1.05 22.28
CA ALA A 11 1.49 -0.85 20.83
C ALA A 11 2.14 -2.03 20.08
N GLU A 12 3.24 -2.58 20.61
CA GLU A 12 3.91 -3.74 20.02
C GLU A 12 3.08 -5.02 20.16
N LEU A 13 2.42 -5.22 21.32
CA LEU A 13 1.55 -6.38 21.54
C LEU A 13 0.36 -6.37 20.59
N VAL A 14 -0.27 -5.20 20.43
CA VAL A 14 -1.41 -5.01 19.52
C VAL A 14 -0.99 -5.23 18.07
N HIS A 15 0.16 -4.69 17.68
CA HIS A 15 0.74 -4.92 16.36
C HIS A 15 1.04 -6.42 16.11
N GLU A 16 1.65 -7.12 17.07
CA GLU A 16 1.97 -8.55 16.96
C GLU A 16 0.70 -9.43 16.86
N ILE A 17 -0.35 -9.09 17.63
CA ILE A 17 -1.65 -9.76 17.58
C ILE A 17 -2.30 -9.58 16.20
N SER A 18 -2.24 -8.35 15.67
CA SER A 18 -2.80 -8.00 14.36
C SER A 18 -2.07 -8.69 13.22
N LEU A 19 -0.73 -8.65 13.20
CA LEU A 19 0.09 -9.32 12.17
C LEU A 19 -0.09 -10.84 12.13
N LYS A 20 -0.53 -11.45 13.23
CA LYS A 20 -0.67 -12.92 13.36
C LYS A 20 -2.12 -13.38 13.31
N ASP A 21 -3.05 -12.48 13.01
CA ASP A 21 -4.48 -12.75 12.96
C ASP A 21 -5.01 -13.47 14.21
N LEU A 22 -4.51 -13.11 15.40
CA LEU A 22 -4.92 -13.79 16.64
C LEU A 22 -6.28 -13.27 17.12
N SER A 23 -7.16 -14.19 17.52
CA SER A 23 -8.39 -13.88 18.24
C SER A 23 -8.22 -14.12 19.74
N GLY A 24 -8.88 -13.31 20.58
CA GLY A 24 -8.82 -13.45 22.03
C GLY A 24 -9.03 -12.16 22.80
N THR A 25 -8.77 -12.19 24.10
CA THR A 25 -8.85 -11.02 24.98
C THR A 25 -7.48 -10.66 25.54
N LEU A 26 -7.05 -9.41 25.35
CA LEU A 26 -5.90 -8.81 26.02
C LEU A 26 -6.37 -7.98 27.22
N ARG A 27 -6.08 -8.44 28.43
CA ARG A 27 -6.34 -7.71 29.67
C ARG A 27 -5.10 -6.96 30.11
N LEU A 28 -5.29 -5.74 30.57
CA LEU A 28 -4.28 -4.82 31.03
C LEU A 28 -4.65 -4.33 32.42
N GLN A 29 -3.64 -4.20 33.28
CA GLN A 29 -3.80 -3.61 34.60
C GLN A 29 -2.64 -2.67 34.89
N HIS A 30 -2.97 -1.42 35.20
CA HIS A 30 -2.03 -0.41 35.69
C HIS A 30 -2.66 0.27 36.90
N GLU A 31 -2.03 0.11 38.07
CA GLU A 31 -2.57 0.55 39.36
C GLU A 31 -3.99 0.00 39.62
N SER A 32 -4.98 0.89 39.81
CA SER A 32 -6.40 0.55 39.97
C SER A 32 -7.15 0.43 38.65
N VAL A 33 -6.52 0.79 37.52
CA VAL A 33 -7.16 0.79 36.21
C VAL A 33 -7.00 -0.55 35.53
N LYS A 34 -8.13 -1.08 35.03
CA LYS A 34 -8.24 -2.34 34.30
C LYS A 34 -8.85 -2.07 32.94
N THR A 35 -8.20 -2.55 31.90
CA THR A 35 -8.66 -2.44 30.51
C THR A 35 -8.65 -3.81 29.85
N ALA A 36 -9.70 -4.15 29.11
CA ALA A 36 -9.76 -5.38 28.33
C ALA A 36 -10.02 -5.03 26.86
N ILE A 37 -9.20 -5.57 25.96
CA ILE A 37 -9.28 -5.37 24.51
C ILE A 37 -9.59 -6.72 23.87
N TYR A 38 -10.57 -6.75 22.98
CA TYR A 38 -11.06 -7.96 22.34
C TYR A 38 -10.66 -7.95 20.87
N PHE A 39 -10.11 -9.08 20.42
CA PHE A 39 -9.61 -9.29 19.08
C PHE A 39 -10.34 -10.42 18.39
N ASP A 40 -10.58 -10.25 17.09
CA ASP A 40 -11.06 -11.29 16.18
C ASP A 40 -10.25 -11.23 14.89
N SER A 41 -9.54 -12.31 14.56
CA SER A 41 -8.64 -12.41 13.41
C SER A 41 -7.70 -11.19 13.29
N GLY A 42 -7.08 -10.80 14.41
CA GLY A 42 -6.15 -9.67 14.48
C GLY A 42 -6.81 -8.28 14.52
N ALA A 43 -8.10 -8.15 14.25
CA ALA A 43 -8.83 -6.89 14.34
C ALA A 43 -9.36 -6.63 15.75
N ILE A 44 -9.27 -5.39 16.24
CA ILE A 44 -9.91 -4.99 17.49
C ILE A 44 -11.41 -4.82 17.25
N ILE A 45 -12.21 -5.64 17.92
CA ILE A 45 -13.68 -5.61 17.81
C ILE A 45 -14.36 -4.89 18.96
N TYR A 46 -13.70 -4.72 20.10
CA TYR A 46 -14.23 -4.02 21.27
C TYR A 46 -13.13 -3.75 22.31
N ALA A 47 -13.34 -2.76 23.20
CA ALA A 47 -12.57 -2.61 24.42
C ALA A 47 -13.44 -2.08 25.57
N ALA A 48 -13.07 -2.42 26.81
CA ALA A 48 -13.72 -1.95 28.02
C ALA A 48 -12.69 -1.48 29.05
N SER A 49 -13.02 -0.44 29.80
CA SER A 49 -12.20 0.07 30.92
C SER A 49 -13.06 0.31 32.15
N ASN A 50 -12.46 0.21 33.34
CA ASN A 50 -13.13 0.58 34.59
C ASN A 50 -13.01 2.08 34.93
N LEU A 51 -12.34 2.89 34.10
CA LEU A 51 -12.30 4.36 34.26
C LEU A 51 -13.68 4.97 34.06
N ARG A 52 -14.10 5.84 34.98
CA ARG A 52 -15.45 6.42 34.99
C ARG A 52 -15.66 7.35 33.79
N GLU A 53 -14.67 8.17 33.45
CA GLU A 53 -14.76 9.10 32.31
C GLU A 53 -14.87 8.37 30.96
N LEU A 54 -14.45 7.10 30.93
CA LEU A 54 -14.47 6.26 29.72
C LEU A 54 -15.67 5.32 29.65
N ARG A 55 -16.63 5.40 30.59
CA ARG A 55 -17.87 4.59 30.56
C ARG A 55 -18.83 5.11 29.52
N LEU A 56 -19.59 4.20 28.89
CA LEU A 56 -20.55 4.54 27.84
C LEU A 56 -21.59 5.58 28.31
N ALA A 57 -22.04 5.46 29.55
CA ALA A 57 -22.99 6.38 30.16
C ALA A 57 -22.53 7.85 30.07
N GLU A 58 -21.23 8.11 30.25
CA GLU A 58 -20.69 9.47 30.22
C GLU A 58 -20.68 10.05 28.80
N TYR A 59 -20.43 9.21 27.78
CA TYR A 59 -20.51 9.63 26.37
C TYR A 59 -21.94 9.96 25.95
N LEU A 60 -22.90 9.12 26.35
CA LEU A 60 -24.32 9.32 26.05
C LEU A 60 -24.85 10.59 26.72
N LYS A 61 -24.45 10.83 27.98
CA LYS A 61 -24.77 12.05 28.72
C LYS A 61 -24.16 13.30 28.07
N ASN A 62 -22.85 13.29 27.79
CA ASN A 62 -22.13 14.47 27.26
C ASN A 62 -22.60 14.86 25.84
N GLN A 63 -23.10 13.90 25.06
CA GLN A 63 -23.69 14.16 23.74
C GLN A 63 -25.19 14.49 23.80
N GLY A 64 -25.81 14.45 24.99
CA GLY A 64 -27.24 14.70 25.16
C GLY A 64 -28.15 13.68 24.49
N LEU A 65 -27.63 12.48 24.19
CA LEU A 65 -28.37 11.42 23.49
C LEU A 65 -29.35 10.68 24.41
N VAL A 66 -29.09 10.69 25.72
CA VAL A 66 -29.91 9.99 26.72
C VAL A 66 -30.07 10.87 27.95
N SER A 67 -31.26 10.86 28.55
CA SER A 67 -31.54 11.64 29.76
C SER A 67 -30.81 11.06 30.99
N GLU A 68 -30.50 11.91 31.98
CA GLU A 68 -29.90 11.42 33.24
C GLU A 68 -30.82 10.46 34.00
N GLN A 69 -32.14 10.58 33.83
CA GLN A 69 -33.12 9.67 34.44
C GLN A 69 -33.02 8.26 33.85
N ASP A 70 -32.86 8.14 32.53
CA ASP A 70 -32.73 6.84 31.85
C ASP A 70 -31.39 6.16 32.13
N LEU A 71 -30.32 6.95 32.29
CA LEU A 71 -29.00 6.46 32.67
C LEU A 71 -28.97 6.00 34.14
N SER A 72 -29.54 6.77 35.06
CA SER A 72 -29.59 6.41 36.49
C SER A 72 -30.47 5.19 36.76
N ALA A 73 -31.59 5.03 36.03
CA ALA A 73 -32.46 3.87 36.11
C ALA A 73 -31.78 2.56 35.68
N SER A 74 -30.66 2.63 34.96
CA SER A 74 -29.94 1.47 34.46
C SER A 74 -28.89 0.93 35.46
N GLY A 75 -28.51 1.69 36.49
CA GLY A 75 -27.56 1.24 37.54
C GLY A 75 -26.12 1.02 37.03
N ASP A 76 -25.28 0.36 37.83
CA ASP A 76 -23.86 0.07 37.51
C ASP A 76 -23.70 -1.14 36.58
N ARG A 77 -24.45 -1.13 35.47
CA ARG A 77 -24.35 -2.16 34.41
C ARG A 77 -23.04 -2.04 33.65
N SER A 78 -22.64 -3.13 32.98
CA SER A 78 -21.61 -3.04 31.95
C SER A 78 -22.10 -2.19 30.78
N ASP A 79 -21.18 -1.56 30.06
CA ASP A 79 -21.51 -0.71 28.90
C ASP A 79 -22.35 -1.46 27.86
N MET A 80 -22.04 -2.73 27.62
CA MET A 80 -22.79 -3.58 26.69
C MET A 80 -24.22 -3.86 27.17
N SER A 81 -24.42 -4.08 28.48
CA SER A 81 -25.75 -4.30 29.07
C SER A 81 -26.58 -3.01 29.13
N LEU A 82 -25.92 -1.87 29.38
CA LEU A 82 -26.53 -0.55 29.31
C LEU A 82 -27.01 -0.27 27.88
N ALA A 83 -26.15 -0.47 26.90
CA ALA A 83 -26.47 -0.34 25.48
C ALA A 83 -27.68 -1.18 25.07
N ALA A 84 -27.64 -2.49 25.36
CA ALA A 84 -28.74 -3.40 25.03
C ALA A 84 -30.07 -2.96 25.67
N ALA A 85 -30.03 -2.48 26.92
CA ALA A 85 -31.21 -2.01 27.62
C ALA A 85 -31.80 -0.72 27.02
N LEU A 86 -30.95 0.23 26.63
CA LEU A 86 -31.39 1.49 26.01
C LEU A 86 -31.97 1.25 24.60
N VAL A 87 -31.36 0.36 23.83
CA VAL A 87 -31.86 -0.06 22.50
C VAL A 87 -33.19 -0.80 22.63
N THR A 88 -33.30 -1.73 23.59
CA THR A 88 -34.55 -2.48 23.81
C THR A 88 -35.70 -1.57 24.28
N LYS A 89 -35.39 -0.52 25.06
CA LYS A 89 -36.37 0.50 25.45
C LYS A 89 -36.70 1.50 24.34
N GLY A 90 -35.99 1.47 23.21
CA GLY A 90 -36.16 2.43 22.11
C GLY A 90 -35.70 3.85 22.45
N VAL A 91 -34.84 4.02 23.46
CA VAL A 91 -34.29 5.33 23.84
C VAL A 91 -33.19 5.76 22.88
N ILE A 92 -32.45 4.79 22.32
CA ILE A 92 -31.41 5.01 21.33
C ILE A 92 -31.43 3.91 20.27
N ASP A 93 -31.21 4.28 19.01
CA ASP A 93 -31.14 3.33 17.90
C ASP A 93 -29.76 2.67 17.78
N GLN A 94 -29.72 1.46 17.24
CA GLN A 94 -28.47 0.73 17.01
C GLN A 94 -27.51 1.48 16.07
N LEU A 95 -28.03 2.17 15.05
CA LEU A 95 -27.22 2.98 14.14
C LEU A 95 -26.55 4.18 14.83
N THR A 96 -27.12 4.64 15.95
CA THR A 96 -26.60 5.77 16.72
C THR A 96 -25.61 5.29 17.78
N ILE A 97 -25.79 4.09 18.33
CA ILE A 97 -24.93 3.57 19.40
C ILE A 97 -23.57 3.08 18.89
N GLU A 98 -23.51 2.53 17.67
CA GLU A 98 -22.27 2.03 17.07
C GLU A 98 -21.18 3.11 16.95
N PRO A 99 -21.44 4.33 16.41
CA PRO A 99 -20.47 5.42 16.41
C PRO A 99 -20.01 5.86 17.80
N VAL A 100 -20.90 5.81 18.79
CA VAL A 100 -20.58 6.16 20.19
C VAL A 100 -19.61 5.13 20.77
N PHE A 101 -19.84 3.84 20.54
CA PHE A 101 -18.91 2.78 20.92
C PHE A 101 -17.57 2.90 20.19
N THR A 102 -17.58 3.16 18.88
CA THR A 102 -16.33 3.34 18.12
C THR A 102 -15.49 4.48 18.71
N ARG A 103 -16.11 5.61 19.07
CA ARG A 103 -15.42 6.71 19.76
C ARG A 103 -14.91 6.29 21.14
N GLN A 104 -15.77 5.71 21.97
CA GLN A 104 -15.42 5.26 23.33
C GLN A 104 -14.24 4.27 23.31
N VAL A 105 -14.29 3.25 22.45
CA VAL A 105 -13.24 2.24 22.31
C VAL A 105 -11.94 2.90 21.83
N GLY A 106 -12.02 3.82 20.87
CA GLY A 106 -10.86 4.61 20.43
C GLY A 106 -10.19 5.38 21.59
N ASP A 107 -10.98 6.02 22.44
CA ASP A 107 -10.47 6.79 23.58
C ASP A 107 -9.90 5.91 24.70
N ILE A 108 -10.50 4.74 24.94
CA ILE A 108 -9.93 3.69 25.82
C ILE A 108 -8.55 3.27 25.32
N LEU A 109 -8.41 3.01 24.01
CA LEU A 109 -7.14 2.63 23.42
C LEU A 109 -6.11 3.76 23.49
N ARG A 110 -6.49 5.02 23.24
CA ARG A 110 -5.58 6.18 23.35
C ARG A 110 -4.98 6.33 24.74
N VAL A 111 -5.77 6.05 25.79
CA VAL A 111 -5.27 6.07 27.17
C VAL A 111 -4.35 4.87 27.43
N ALA A 112 -4.81 3.67 27.10
CA ALA A 112 -4.07 2.44 27.38
C ALA A 112 -2.75 2.31 26.61
N LEU A 113 -2.68 2.81 25.37
CA LEU A 113 -1.49 2.77 24.53
C LEU A 113 -0.33 3.62 25.05
N LEU A 114 -0.63 4.60 25.91
CA LEU A 114 0.39 5.45 26.55
C LEU A 114 0.90 4.89 27.88
N TRP A 115 0.37 3.75 28.34
CA TRP A 115 0.85 3.11 29.57
C TRP A 115 2.25 2.52 29.36
N THR A 116 3.21 2.99 30.16
CA THR A 116 4.60 2.52 30.15
C THR A 116 4.88 1.46 31.22
N LYS A 117 3.95 1.27 32.16
CA LYS A 117 4.01 0.29 33.25
C LYS A 117 2.69 -0.46 33.34
N GLY A 118 2.71 -1.61 33.99
CA GLY A 118 1.53 -2.44 34.21
C GLY A 118 1.73 -3.87 33.78
N ILE A 119 0.70 -4.68 33.99
CA ILE A 119 0.68 -6.11 33.69
C ILE A 119 -0.30 -6.33 32.53
N TRP A 120 0.08 -7.20 31.60
CA TRP A 120 -0.81 -7.65 30.53
C TRP A 120 -1.03 -9.16 30.61
N GLU A 121 -2.20 -9.61 30.19
CA GLU A 121 -2.57 -11.02 30.04
C GLU A 121 -3.36 -11.23 28.74
N PHE A 122 -2.91 -12.13 27.86
CA PHE A 122 -3.64 -12.52 26.65
C PHE A 122 -4.25 -13.92 26.79
N ASP A 123 -5.53 -14.05 26.46
CA ASP A 123 -6.33 -15.28 26.55
C ASP A 123 -7.01 -15.55 25.20
N ASP A 124 -6.58 -16.61 24.50
CA ASP A 124 -7.03 -16.99 23.16
C ASP A 124 -8.38 -17.75 23.14
N ARG A 125 -8.86 -18.18 24.31
CA ARG A 125 -10.13 -18.92 24.44
C ARG A 125 -11.31 -18.00 24.70
N ARG A 126 -11.05 -16.79 25.18
CA ARG A 126 -12.08 -15.84 25.56
C ARG A 126 -12.38 -14.89 24.41
N LEU A 127 -13.43 -15.25 23.67
CA LEU A 127 -13.99 -14.43 22.60
C LEU A 127 -15.13 -13.57 23.12
N LEU A 128 -15.36 -12.44 22.46
CA LEU A 128 -16.59 -11.68 22.63
C LEU A 128 -17.73 -12.50 22.00
N GLY A 129 -18.86 -12.63 22.71
CA GLY A 129 -20.06 -13.26 22.13
C GLY A 129 -20.68 -12.40 21.01
N ASP A 130 -21.84 -12.80 20.50
CA ASP A 130 -22.64 -11.97 19.58
C ASP A 130 -23.02 -10.66 20.29
N SER A 131 -22.34 -9.59 19.91
CA SER A 131 -22.40 -8.28 20.55
C SER A 131 -21.95 -7.22 19.55
N ILE A 132 -22.11 -5.94 19.92
CA ILE A 132 -21.71 -4.81 19.09
C ILE A 132 -20.21 -4.91 18.79
N ARG A 133 -19.87 -4.96 17.50
CA ARG A 133 -18.49 -4.97 17.00
C ARG A 133 -18.17 -3.59 16.44
N VAL A 134 -17.06 -3.00 16.88
CA VAL A 134 -16.57 -1.74 16.32
C VAL A 134 -15.55 -2.00 15.22
N SER A 135 -15.46 -1.08 14.28
CA SER A 135 -14.39 -1.02 13.28
C SER A 135 -13.55 0.23 13.57
N LEU A 136 -12.23 0.05 13.65
CA LEU A 136 -11.28 1.09 14.04
C LEU A 136 -10.14 1.17 13.05
N ASP A 137 -9.66 2.39 12.79
CA ASP A 137 -8.35 2.61 12.16
C ASP A 137 -7.24 2.31 13.18
N LEU A 138 -6.90 1.03 13.30
CA LEU A 138 -5.88 0.55 14.22
C LEU A 138 -4.51 1.18 13.92
N ARG A 139 -4.19 1.30 12.63
CA ARG A 139 -2.92 1.85 12.13
C ARG A 139 -2.77 3.30 12.55
N GLY A 140 -3.79 4.13 12.31
CA GLY A 140 -3.81 5.52 12.76
C GLY A 140 -3.68 5.68 14.27
N LEU A 141 -4.35 4.82 15.06
CA LEU A 141 -4.24 4.83 16.52
C LEU A 141 -2.83 4.49 17.02
N LEU A 142 -2.17 3.49 16.43
CA LEU A 142 -0.80 3.12 16.79
C LEU A 142 0.20 4.23 16.43
N MET A 143 0.02 4.89 15.28
CA MET A 143 0.81 6.06 14.89
C MET A 143 0.59 7.24 15.86
N GLU A 144 -0.65 7.55 16.23
CA GLU A 144 -0.98 8.59 17.21
C GLU A 144 -0.31 8.34 18.56
N ALA A 145 -0.36 7.08 19.03
CA ALA A 145 0.28 6.68 20.28
C ALA A 145 1.80 6.80 20.23
N ALA A 146 2.44 6.33 19.16
CA ALA A 146 3.89 6.41 18.98
C ALA A 146 4.40 7.86 19.01
N ARG A 147 3.66 8.81 18.40
CA ARG A 147 4.01 10.25 18.40
C ARG A 147 4.01 10.87 19.80
N ARG A 148 3.24 10.30 20.75
CA ARG A 148 3.08 10.77 22.14
C ARG A 148 3.88 9.98 23.17
N MET A 149 4.53 8.89 22.75
CA MET A 149 5.29 8.03 23.65
C MET A 149 6.63 8.69 24.05
N GLN A 150 7.13 8.35 25.25
CA GLN A 150 8.37 8.91 25.79
C GLN A 150 9.58 8.48 24.96
N LEU A 151 10.46 9.42 24.63
CA LEU A 151 11.61 9.21 23.74
C LEU A 151 12.61 8.21 24.31
N GLU A 152 12.82 8.20 25.62
CA GLU A 152 13.73 7.29 26.30
C GLU A 152 13.24 5.83 26.20
N LEU A 153 11.93 5.62 26.31
CA LEU A 153 11.34 4.31 26.14
C LEU A 153 11.51 3.84 24.70
N ILE A 154 11.26 4.71 23.72
CA ILE A 154 11.46 4.40 22.29
C ILE A 154 12.93 4.08 22.00
N ALA A 155 13.86 4.88 22.51
CA ALA A 155 15.30 4.65 22.32
C ALA A 155 15.72 3.27 22.84
N SER A 156 15.21 2.86 24.00
CA SER A 156 15.46 1.52 24.56
C SER A 156 14.95 0.37 23.67
N ARG A 157 14.05 0.64 22.72
CA ARG A 157 13.52 -0.37 21.80
C ARG A 157 14.46 -0.65 20.64
N PHE A 158 15.43 0.20 20.35
CA PHE A 158 16.43 0.00 19.30
C PHE A 158 17.79 -0.29 19.94
N PRO A 159 18.07 -1.56 20.31
CA PRO A 159 19.30 -1.91 21.02
C PRO A 159 20.53 -1.96 20.11
N SER A 160 20.35 -1.87 18.79
CA SER A 160 21.43 -1.97 17.80
C SER A 160 21.15 -1.06 16.61
N ASP A 161 22.14 -0.22 16.28
CA ASP A 161 22.09 0.72 15.16
C ASP A 161 22.32 0.04 13.80
N GLU A 162 22.73 -1.23 13.83
CA GLU A 162 23.00 -2.08 12.67
C GLU A 162 21.76 -2.89 12.24
N GLU A 163 20.64 -2.73 12.93
CA GLU A 163 19.43 -3.48 12.60
C GLU A 163 18.85 -3.05 11.25
N LEU A 164 18.38 -4.02 10.47
CA LEU A 164 17.78 -3.77 9.17
C LEU A 164 16.30 -3.41 9.31
N ILE A 165 15.95 -2.32 8.62
CA ILE A 165 14.58 -1.85 8.40
C ILE A 165 14.24 -2.09 6.95
N SER A 166 13.12 -2.77 6.71
CA SER A 166 12.70 -3.25 5.39
C SER A 166 11.33 -2.68 5.01
N PRO A 167 11.01 -2.59 3.71
CA PRO A 167 9.65 -2.32 3.29
C PRO A 167 8.71 -3.45 3.73
N PRO A 168 7.42 -3.18 3.97
CA PRO A 168 6.46 -4.19 4.37
C PRO A 168 6.16 -5.19 3.25
N THR A 169 5.76 -6.42 3.61
CA THR A 169 5.44 -7.53 2.70
C THR A 169 4.14 -7.32 1.86
N GLY A 170 3.58 -6.11 1.87
CA GLY A 170 2.40 -5.71 1.09
C GLY A 170 2.35 -4.18 0.91
N LEU A 171 1.39 -3.66 0.14
CA LEU A 171 1.21 -2.22 -0.06
C LEU A 171 0.35 -1.62 1.08
N PRO A 172 0.91 -0.91 2.06
CA PRO A 172 0.12 -0.27 3.11
C PRO A 172 -0.70 0.91 2.55
N ASP A 173 -1.88 1.16 3.13
CA ASP A 173 -2.57 2.43 2.92
C ASP A 173 -1.78 3.55 3.64
N PHE A 174 -1.28 4.52 2.89
CA PHE A 174 -0.46 5.64 3.37
C PHE A 174 -1.29 6.81 3.94
N ASN A 175 -2.60 6.64 4.11
CA ASN A 175 -3.44 7.64 4.76
C ASN A 175 -3.00 7.90 6.22
N GLY A 176 -3.06 9.16 6.64
CA GLY A 176 -2.78 9.57 8.03
C GLY A 176 -1.29 9.77 8.40
N LEU A 177 -0.38 9.64 7.44
CA LEU A 177 1.04 9.90 7.63
C LEU A 177 1.38 11.40 7.63
N LEU A 178 2.31 11.78 8.50
CA LEU A 178 2.93 13.10 8.49
C LEU A 178 3.99 13.20 7.38
N PRO A 179 4.32 14.42 6.89
CA PRO A 179 5.36 14.59 5.87
C PRO A 179 6.71 13.96 6.23
N ALA A 180 7.13 14.06 7.50
CA ALA A 180 8.37 13.44 7.99
C ALA A 180 8.31 11.90 7.96
N GLU A 181 7.17 11.31 8.30
CA GLU A 181 6.95 9.86 8.26
C GLU A 181 6.97 9.36 6.80
N GLY A 182 6.25 10.03 5.90
CA GLY A 182 6.26 9.71 4.48
C GLY A 182 7.65 9.86 3.83
N PHE A 183 8.43 10.85 4.27
CA PHE A 183 9.81 11.02 3.83
C PHE A 183 10.71 9.86 4.26
N VAL A 184 10.61 9.41 5.53
CA VAL A 184 11.39 8.27 6.02
C VAL A 184 11.03 6.99 5.28
N ILE A 185 9.73 6.70 5.07
CA ILE A 185 9.29 5.55 4.27
C ILE A 185 9.88 5.62 2.85
N SER A 186 9.89 6.80 2.22
CA SER A 186 10.42 6.97 0.86
C SER A 186 11.92 6.69 0.72
N ARG A 187 12.64 6.46 1.82
CA ARG A 187 14.05 6.07 1.83
C ARG A 187 14.26 4.55 1.95
N VAL A 188 13.18 3.79 2.19
CA VAL A 188 13.23 2.35 2.43
C VAL A 188 12.59 1.61 1.25
N ASP A 189 13.30 1.55 0.12
CA ASP A 189 12.91 0.74 -1.06
C ASP A 189 13.46 -0.69 -0.99
N SER A 190 14.46 -0.90 -0.14
CA SER A 190 15.11 -2.17 0.16
C SER A 190 15.56 -2.18 1.63
N PRO A 191 15.91 -3.34 2.21
CA PRO A 191 16.46 -3.38 3.56
C PRO A 191 17.63 -2.40 3.75
N ILE A 192 17.53 -1.52 4.75
CA ILE A 192 18.51 -0.48 5.08
C ILE A 192 18.85 -0.50 6.57
N LYS A 193 20.09 -0.17 6.94
CA LYS A 193 20.49 -0.09 8.34
C LYS A 193 19.81 1.07 9.06
N LEU A 194 19.46 0.86 10.32
CA LEU A 194 18.83 1.86 11.17
C LEU A 194 19.64 3.16 11.24
N SER A 195 20.95 3.08 11.51
CA SER A 195 21.87 4.23 11.54
C SER A 195 21.87 5.03 10.24
N GLU A 196 21.91 4.35 9.10
CA GLU A 196 21.88 4.97 7.78
C GLU A 196 20.53 5.66 7.53
N LEU A 197 19.43 5.01 7.90
CA LEU A 197 18.09 5.57 7.75
C LEU A 197 17.88 6.80 8.63
N ILE A 198 18.40 6.80 9.87
CA ILE A 198 18.41 7.98 10.74
C ILE A 198 19.18 9.12 10.08
N ALA A 199 20.37 8.85 9.53
CA ALA A 199 21.17 9.87 8.84
C ALA A 199 20.47 10.43 7.59
N LEU A 200 19.78 9.58 6.82
CA LEU A 200 19.04 9.97 5.60
C LEU A 200 17.72 10.68 5.90
N SER A 201 17.17 10.52 7.10
CA SER A 201 15.89 11.13 7.50
C SER A 201 15.94 12.65 7.61
N GLY A 202 17.12 13.22 7.87
CA GLY A 202 17.29 14.65 8.15
C GLY A 202 16.65 15.13 9.46
N LEU A 203 16.15 14.21 10.29
CA LEU A 203 15.58 14.48 11.61
C LEU A 203 16.67 14.38 12.69
N GLY A 204 16.42 15.00 13.85
CA GLY A 204 17.24 14.73 15.03
C GLY A 204 17.08 13.27 15.47
N GLU A 205 18.13 12.66 16.02
CA GLU A 205 18.20 11.23 16.34
C GLU A 205 16.97 10.70 17.10
N LEU A 206 16.60 11.35 18.21
CA LEU A 206 15.43 10.96 19.01
C LEU A 206 14.12 11.07 18.24
N GLU A 207 13.99 12.07 17.39
CA GLU A 207 12.79 12.25 16.55
C GLU A 207 12.73 11.22 15.43
N ALA A 208 13.87 10.91 14.79
CA ALA A 208 13.98 9.83 13.82
C ALA A 208 13.60 8.48 14.45
N MET A 209 14.09 8.17 15.66
CA MET A 209 13.73 6.95 16.38
C MET A 209 12.23 6.89 16.69
N ARG A 210 11.61 8.00 17.11
CA ARG A 210 10.15 8.08 17.33
C ARG A 210 9.37 7.82 16.05
N THR A 211 9.76 8.46 14.96
CA THR A 211 9.14 8.27 13.64
C THR A 211 9.26 6.83 13.19
N LEU A 212 10.46 6.25 13.27
CA LEU A 212 10.72 4.87 12.89
C LEU A 212 9.95 3.87 13.76
N TYR A 213 9.89 4.10 15.06
CA TYR A 213 9.10 3.27 15.97
C TYR A 213 7.63 3.26 15.57
N GLY A 214 7.05 4.45 15.33
CA GLY A 214 5.66 4.57 14.86
C GLY A 214 5.43 3.82 13.57
N LEU A 215 6.30 4.01 12.58
CA LEU A 215 6.21 3.34 11.29
C LEU A 215 6.28 1.80 11.42
N VAL A 216 7.10 1.29 12.34
CA VAL A 216 7.19 -0.15 12.61
C VAL A 216 5.91 -0.67 13.26
N VAL A 217 5.46 -0.09 14.38
CA VAL A 217 4.22 -0.55 15.04
C VAL A 217 2.96 -0.29 14.21
N GLY A 218 2.98 0.68 13.32
CA GLY A 218 1.93 0.93 12.32
C GLY A 218 1.96 -0.02 11.12
N GLY A 219 2.97 -0.89 11.01
CA GLY A 219 3.11 -1.81 9.87
C GLY A 219 3.39 -1.11 8.54
N PHE A 220 4.08 0.04 8.58
CA PHE A 220 4.62 0.74 7.42
C PHE A 220 6.06 0.38 7.12
N LEU A 221 6.78 -0.17 8.11
CA LEU A 221 8.13 -0.68 7.98
C LEU A 221 8.23 -1.98 8.77
N GLU A 222 9.03 -2.91 8.27
CA GLU A 222 9.37 -4.15 8.96
C GLU A 222 10.76 -4.05 9.57
N ARG A 223 10.94 -4.72 10.70
CA ARG A 223 12.17 -4.67 11.49
C ARG A 223 12.71 -6.07 11.69
N GLU A 224 14.00 -6.25 11.43
CA GLU A 224 14.68 -7.54 11.56
C GLU A 224 15.00 -7.87 13.04
N GLN A 225 13.98 -8.16 13.86
CA GLN A 225 14.21 -8.67 15.22
C GLN A 225 13.46 -9.96 15.60
N LYS A 226 14.24 -10.79 16.33
CA LYS A 226 14.18 -12.26 16.48
C LYS A 226 13.36 -12.80 17.67
N ALA A 227 12.45 -12.04 18.29
CA ALA A 227 11.78 -12.50 19.52
C ALA A 227 10.27 -12.25 19.55
N ASN A 228 9.53 -13.07 18.80
CA ASN A 228 8.09 -13.22 18.92
C ASN A 228 7.74 -13.93 20.25
N VAL A 229 7.39 -13.17 21.29
CA VAL A 229 7.09 -13.74 22.63
C VAL A 229 5.84 -14.63 22.56
N LEU A 230 4.86 -14.29 21.71
CA LEU A 230 3.66 -15.11 21.49
C LEU A 230 3.99 -16.48 20.84
N GLN A 231 5.14 -16.62 20.18
CA GLN A 231 5.55 -17.83 19.46
C GLN A 231 6.41 -18.77 20.31
N ALA A 232 7.32 -18.23 21.14
CA ALA A 232 8.25 -19.02 21.96
C ALA A 232 7.55 -20.00 22.92
N ARG A 233 6.32 -19.70 23.36
CA ARG A 233 5.57 -20.56 24.30
C ARG A 233 4.50 -21.42 23.66
N ARG A 234 4.05 -21.16 22.42
CA ARG A 234 3.16 -22.08 21.68
C ARG A 234 3.92 -23.36 21.32
N LEU A 235 5.18 -23.23 20.91
CA LEU A 235 6.09 -24.36 20.71
C LEU A 235 6.36 -25.14 22.01
N ALA A 236 6.47 -24.45 23.16
CA ALA A 236 6.66 -25.07 24.48
C ALA A 236 5.38 -25.71 25.08
N ALA A 237 4.20 -25.17 24.75
CA ALA A 237 2.91 -25.71 25.22
C ALA A 237 2.52 -26.98 24.48
N VAL A 238 2.86 -27.09 23.19
CA VAL A 238 2.63 -28.31 22.38
C VAL A 238 3.54 -29.46 22.81
N SER A 239 4.68 -29.17 23.46
CA SER A 239 5.61 -30.20 23.94
C SER A 239 5.21 -30.84 25.28
N HIS A 240 4.19 -30.32 25.99
CA HIS A 240 3.76 -30.82 27.31
C HIS A 240 2.43 -31.58 27.33
N THR A 241 1.86 -31.92 26.17
CA THR A 241 0.71 -32.84 26.10
C THR A 241 1.05 -34.07 25.26
N ARG A 242 1.90 -34.95 25.80
CA ARG A 242 1.97 -36.35 25.38
C ARG A 242 1.80 -37.25 26.59
N GLY A 243 0.62 -37.84 26.70
CA GLY A 243 0.31 -38.93 27.61
C GLY A 243 -1.06 -39.52 27.30
N GLY A 244 -1.09 -40.75 26.76
CA GLY A 244 -2.27 -41.62 26.71
C GLY A 244 -2.79 -41.99 25.31
N LEU A 245 -2.45 -43.19 24.84
CA LEU A 245 -3.09 -43.96 23.75
C LEU A 245 -4.27 -44.79 24.31
N PRO A 246 -5.03 -45.60 23.52
CA PRO A 246 -5.78 -45.30 22.29
C PRO A 246 -7.23 -45.87 22.37
N ALA A 247 -8.15 -45.45 21.50
CA ALA A 247 -9.32 -46.27 21.13
C ALA A 247 -9.89 -45.85 19.77
N SER A 248 -9.99 -46.84 18.90
CA SER A 248 -10.44 -46.84 17.52
C SER A 248 -11.91 -46.42 17.36
N VAL A 249 -12.29 -45.95 16.17
CA VAL A 249 -13.28 -46.59 15.27
C VAL A 249 -13.57 -45.65 14.07
N GLU A 250 -13.51 -46.27 12.88
CA GLU A 250 -14.12 -45.90 11.59
C GLU A 250 -13.61 -44.68 10.80
N SER A 251 -12.61 -44.95 9.96
CA SER A 251 -12.42 -44.27 8.68
C SER A 251 -13.11 -45.07 7.56
N LEU A 252 -14.19 -44.52 6.99
CA LEU A 252 -14.64 -44.85 5.63
C LEU A 252 -13.72 -44.18 4.60
N PRO A 253 -13.56 -44.76 3.40
CA PRO A 253 -12.50 -44.42 2.46
C PRO A 253 -12.74 -43.05 1.81
N SER A 254 -11.77 -42.14 1.96
CA SER A 254 -11.63 -40.99 1.08
C SER A 254 -10.98 -41.47 -0.23
N PRO A 255 -11.52 -41.15 -1.42
CA PRO A 255 -10.90 -41.53 -2.68
C PRO A 255 -9.52 -40.88 -2.75
N ALA A 256 -8.55 -41.68 -3.20
CA ALA A 256 -7.17 -41.28 -3.42
C ALA A 256 -7.10 -39.91 -4.10
N ALA A 257 -6.63 -38.91 -3.37
CA ALA A 257 -6.04 -37.72 -3.95
C ALA A 257 -4.77 -38.19 -4.69
N ALA A 258 -4.92 -38.45 -5.98
CA ALA A 258 -3.80 -38.45 -6.89
C ALA A 258 -3.04 -37.14 -6.68
N SER A 259 -1.75 -37.27 -6.45
CA SER A 259 -0.80 -36.17 -6.37
C SER A 259 -0.85 -35.32 -7.65
N GLU A 260 -1.60 -34.23 -7.63
CA GLU A 260 -1.56 -33.16 -8.64
C GLU A 260 -0.30 -32.29 -8.43
N GLN A 261 0.89 -32.90 -8.49
CA GLN A 261 2.12 -32.15 -8.72
C GLN A 261 2.42 -32.21 -10.23
N PRO A 262 2.46 -31.06 -10.94
CA PRO A 262 2.84 -31.05 -12.34
C PRO A 262 4.25 -31.63 -12.50
N GLN A 263 4.44 -32.57 -13.42
CA GLN A 263 5.79 -33.05 -13.77
C GLN A 263 6.58 -31.89 -14.41
N GLU A 264 7.91 -31.83 -14.25
CA GLU A 264 8.74 -30.73 -14.79
C GLU A 264 8.54 -30.50 -16.30
N ALA A 265 8.23 -31.55 -17.07
CA ALA A 265 7.91 -31.47 -18.50
C ALA A 265 6.58 -30.73 -18.81
N ASP A 266 5.60 -30.76 -17.90
CA ASP A 266 4.33 -30.02 -18.03
C ASP A 266 4.49 -28.54 -17.67
N LEU A 267 5.51 -28.19 -16.87
CA LEU A 267 5.77 -26.82 -16.45
C LEU A 267 6.38 -25.98 -17.58
N ASP A 268 7.37 -26.51 -18.29
CA ASP A 268 7.99 -25.79 -19.41
C ASP A 268 7.00 -25.58 -20.56
N ALA A 269 6.19 -26.60 -20.90
CA ALA A 269 5.12 -26.47 -21.90
C ALA A 269 4.07 -25.43 -21.49
N PHE A 270 3.74 -25.35 -20.20
CA PHE A 270 2.85 -24.32 -19.67
C PHE A 270 3.43 -22.92 -19.78
N LEU A 271 4.72 -22.74 -19.44
CA LEU A 271 5.41 -21.46 -19.53
C LEU A 271 5.53 -20.98 -20.98
N GLU A 272 5.85 -21.87 -21.93
CA GLU A 272 5.91 -21.52 -23.36
C GLU A 272 4.55 -21.10 -23.93
N ARG A 273 3.46 -21.80 -23.54
CA ARG A 273 2.09 -21.41 -23.90
C ARG A 273 1.75 -20.01 -23.34
N LEU A 274 2.19 -19.70 -22.13
CA LEU A 274 1.89 -18.42 -21.50
C LEU A 274 2.72 -17.27 -22.07
N GLU A 275 3.99 -17.54 -22.37
CA GLU A 275 4.90 -16.59 -23.05
C GLU A 275 4.32 -16.19 -24.42
N SER A 276 3.78 -17.16 -25.17
CA SER A 276 3.18 -16.98 -26.51
C SER A 276 1.75 -16.42 -26.54
N ALA A 277 1.06 -16.33 -25.40
CA ALA A 277 -0.33 -15.85 -25.35
C ALA A 277 -0.47 -14.37 -25.74
N GLY A 278 -1.26 -14.06 -26.78
CA GLY A 278 -1.36 -12.71 -27.33
C GLY A 278 -2.29 -11.75 -26.57
N ASN A 279 -3.14 -12.28 -25.66
CA ASN A 279 -4.13 -11.49 -24.92
C ASN A 279 -4.46 -12.12 -23.55
N HIS A 280 -5.17 -11.37 -22.69
CA HIS A 280 -5.51 -11.80 -21.33
C HIS A 280 -6.46 -13.02 -21.29
N TYR A 281 -7.27 -13.23 -22.33
CA TYR A 281 -8.16 -14.39 -22.44
C TYR A 281 -7.37 -15.68 -22.69
N GLU A 282 -6.37 -15.65 -23.57
CA GLU A 282 -5.45 -16.76 -23.85
C GLU A 282 -4.55 -17.07 -22.64
N VAL A 283 -4.11 -16.04 -21.90
CA VAL A 283 -3.33 -16.21 -20.65
C VAL A 283 -4.12 -17.03 -19.63
N LEU A 284 -5.39 -16.70 -19.41
CA LEU A 284 -6.28 -17.43 -18.50
C LEU A 284 -6.95 -18.66 -19.13
N ASN A 285 -6.63 -19.00 -20.39
CA ASN A 285 -7.24 -20.11 -21.11
C ASN A 285 -8.79 -20.09 -21.10
N VAL A 286 -9.37 -18.91 -21.31
CA VAL A 286 -10.82 -18.69 -21.37
C VAL A 286 -11.19 -18.01 -22.68
N ILE A 287 -12.42 -18.21 -23.15
CA ILE A 287 -12.95 -17.52 -24.34
C ILE A 287 -13.25 -16.05 -24.03
N SER A 288 -13.24 -15.19 -25.04
CA SER A 288 -13.55 -13.75 -24.90
C SER A 288 -14.95 -13.47 -24.34
N THR A 289 -15.89 -14.39 -24.52
CA THR A 289 -17.26 -14.33 -23.98
C THR A 289 -17.43 -15.01 -22.61
N ALA A 290 -16.33 -15.41 -21.95
CA ALA A 290 -16.39 -16.14 -20.69
C ALA A 290 -17.11 -15.35 -19.59
N LEU A 291 -17.96 -16.05 -18.83
CA LEU A 291 -18.63 -15.51 -17.65
C LEU A 291 -17.61 -15.26 -16.52
N PRO A 292 -17.86 -14.29 -15.61
CA PRO A 292 -16.95 -13.98 -14.50
C PRO A 292 -16.61 -15.18 -13.63
N GLU A 293 -17.56 -16.10 -13.42
CA GLU A 293 -17.33 -17.32 -12.64
C GLU A 293 -16.31 -18.25 -13.31
N LEU A 294 -16.32 -18.35 -14.64
CA LEU A 294 -15.36 -19.16 -15.39
C LEU A 294 -13.94 -18.56 -15.33
N ILE A 295 -13.85 -17.22 -15.38
CA ILE A 295 -12.59 -16.47 -15.25
C ILE A 295 -11.98 -16.70 -13.85
N LYS A 296 -12.82 -16.59 -12.81
CA LYS A 296 -12.45 -16.88 -11.43
C LYS A 296 -11.98 -18.31 -11.23
N ASN A 297 -12.73 -19.28 -11.74
CA ASN A 297 -12.39 -20.69 -11.62
C ASN A 297 -11.07 -21.02 -12.35
N SER A 298 -10.84 -20.43 -13.52
CA SER A 298 -9.59 -20.63 -14.26
C SER A 298 -8.39 -20.05 -13.52
N TYR A 299 -8.51 -18.84 -12.97
CA TYR A 299 -7.46 -18.22 -12.15
C TYR A 299 -7.09 -19.09 -10.94
N TYR A 300 -8.08 -19.57 -10.17
CA TYR A 300 -7.79 -20.42 -9.01
C TYR A 300 -7.22 -21.79 -9.40
N ALA A 301 -7.61 -22.35 -10.55
CA ALA A 301 -7.01 -23.58 -11.06
C ALA A 301 -5.52 -23.38 -11.41
N LEU A 302 -5.19 -22.27 -12.10
CA LEU A 302 -3.80 -21.91 -12.44
C LEU A 302 -2.96 -21.59 -11.19
N ALA A 303 -3.52 -20.87 -10.22
CA ALA A 303 -2.87 -20.62 -8.94
C ALA A 303 -2.66 -21.91 -8.14
N ARG A 304 -3.62 -22.83 -8.15
CA ARG A 304 -3.45 -24.12 -7.46
C ARG A 304 -2.34 -24.96 -8.09
N LEU A 305 -2.17 -24.93 -9.41
CA LEU A 305 -1.20 -25.77 -10.11
C LEU A 305 0.20 -25.13 -10.19
N TYR A 306 0.28 -23.82 -10.35
CA TYR A 306 1.51 -23.12 -10.76
C TYR A 306 1.90 -21.92 -9.86
N HIS A 307 1.42 -21.84 -8.62
CA HIS A 307 1.85 -20.76 -7.71
C HIS A 307 3.37 -20.77 -7.50
N PRO A 308 4.06 -19.60 -7.58
CA PRO A 308 5.51 -19.49 -7.40
C PRO A 308 6.00 -20.15 -6.10
N ASP A 309 5.19 -20.07 -5.03
CA ASP A 309 5.55 -20.62 -3.73
C ASP A 309 5.74 -22.13 -3.68
N LYS A 310 5.15 -22.86 -4.62
CA LYS A 310 5.27 -24.32 -4.68
C LYS A 310 6.61 -24.78 -5.24
N PHE A 311 7.38 -23.88 -5.87
CA PHE A 311 8.63 -24.20 -6.57
C PHE A 311 9.88 -23.58 -5.94
N HIS A 312 9.77 -22.92 -4.77
CA HIS A 312 10.89 -22.27 -4.04
C HIS A 312 12.00 -23.24 -3.60
N LEU A 313 11.70 -24.53 -3.42
CA LEU A 313 12.62 -25.50 -2.82
C LEU A 313 13.28 -26.46 -3.82
N GLN A 314 12.83 -26.50 -5.09
CA GLN A 314 13.20 -27.57 -6.03
C GLN A 314 13.63 -27.08 -7.41
N THR A 315 13.76 -25.77 -7.65
CA THR A 315 13.91 -25.22 -8.99
C THR A 315 15.09 -24.26 -9.14
N SER A 316 15.77 -24.28 -10.29
CA SER A 316 16.88 -23.37 -10.58
C SER A 316 16.43 -21.90 -10.56
N SER A 317 17.32 -20.99 -10.12
CA SER A 317 17.04 -19.54 -9.99
C SER A 317 16.46 -18.90 -11.27
N ARG A 318 16.88 -19.36 -12.46
CA ARG A 318 16.36 -18.86 -13.74
C ARG A 318 14.93 -19.33 -14.04
N LEU A 319 14.60 -20.57 -13.70
CA LEU A 319 13.26 -21.12 -13.93
C LEU A 319 12.28 -20.54 -12.89
N HIS A 320 12.76 -20.23 -11.68
CA HIS A 320 11.98 -19.51 -10.68
C HIS A 320 11.53 -18.11 -11.15
N ALA A 321 12.47 -17.30 -11.67
CA ALA A 321 12.13 -15.98 -12.23
C ALA A 321 11.14 -16.06 -13.41
N ARG A 322 11.20 -17.12 -14.22
CA ARG A 322 10.21 -17.38 -15.29
C ARG A 322 8.82 -17.68 -14.73
N ILE A 323 8.73 -18.47 -13.65
CA ILE A 323 7.45 -18.76 -12.98
C ILE A 323 6.86 -17.51 -12.35
N GLU A 324 7.66 -16.68 -11.68
CA GLU A 324 7.19 -15.40 -11.10
C GLU A 324 6.65 -14.46 -12.18
N SER A 325 7.40 -14.29 -13.28
CA SER A 325 6.97 -13.47 -14.41
C SER A 325 5.69 -14.01 -15.06
N ALA A 326 5.58 -15.33 -15.20
CA ALA A 326 4.38 -15.98 -15.73
C ALA A 326 3.17 -15.74 -14.80
N PHE A 327 3.34 -15.87 -13.49
CA PHE A 327 2.27 -15.70 -12.52
C PHE A 327 1.82 -14.24 -12.35
N ALA A 328 2.75 -13.29 -12.45
CA ALA A 328 2.41 -11.87 -12.51
C ALA A 328 1.51 -11.55 -13.72
N ARG A 329 1.80 -12.15 -14.89
CA ARG A 329 1.00 -11.99 -16.11
C ARG A 329 -0.39 -12.64 -16.00
N ILE A 330 -0.51 -13.79 -15.30
CA ILE A 330 -1.80 -14.44 -14.97
C ILE A 330 -2.64 -13.53 -14.06
N THR A 331 -2.02 -12.96 -13.03
CA THR A 331 -2.70 -12.10 -12.05
C THR A 331 -3.20 -10.81 -12.71
N GLN A 332 -2.38 -10.18 -13.55
CA GLN A 332 -2.79 -9.01 -14.34
C GLN A 332 -3.97 -9.32 -15.27
N ALA A 333 -3.98 -10.49 -15.91
CA ALA A 333 -5.08 -10.92 -16.78
C ALA A 333 -6.38 -11.11 -15.97
N TYR A 334 -6.30 -11.72 -14.79
CA TYR A 334 -7.45 -11.92 -13.90
C TYR A 334 -8.04 -10.59 -13.40
N GLU A 335 -7.20 -9.68 -12.89
CA GLU A 335 -7.63 -8.37 -12.40
C GLU A 335 -8.27 -7.49 -13.48
N THR A 336 -7.80 -7.63 -14.73
CA THR A 336 -8.34 -6.88 -15.87
C THR A 336 -9.68 -7.47 -16.34
N LEU A 337 -9.83 -8.81 -16.35
CA LEU A 337 -11.01 -9.49 -16.88
C LEU A 337 -12.15 -9.68 -15.85
N MET A 338 -11.85 -9.64 -14.55
CA MET A 338 -12.87 -9.72 -13.48
C MET A 338 -13.65 -8.43 -13.30
N ASP A 339 -13.00 -7.28 -13.49
CA ASP A 339 -13.65 -5.98 -13.40
C ASP A 339 -14.37 -5.66 -14.71
N ALA A 340 -15.69 -5.47 -14.65
CA ALA A 340 -16.50 -5.25 -15.84
C ALA A 340 -16.10 -3.99 -16.63
N GLY A 341 -15.64 -2.93 -15.94
CA GLY A 341 -15.19 -1.68 -16.56
C GLY A 341 -13.82 -1.81 -17.23
N ARG A 342 -12.86 -2.42 -16.53
CA ARG A 342 -11.52 -2.70 -17.07
C ARG A 342 -11.58 -3.69 -18.23
N ARG A 343 -12.43 -4.72 -18.14
CA ARG A 343 -12.68 -5.68 -19.22
C ARG A 343 -13.24 -5.00 -20.46
N ALA A 344 -14.26 -4.15 -20.31
CA ALA A 344 -14.83 -3.41 -21.44
C ALA A 344 -13.80 -2.47 -22.10
N GLY A 345 -12.98 -1.78 -21.31
CA GLY A 345 -11.89 -0.95 -21.83
C GLY A 345 -10.81 -1.76 -22.55
N TYR A 346 -10.49 -2.94 -22.03
CA TYR A 346 -9.55 -3.89 -22.64
C TYR A 346 -10.07 -4.46 -23.97
N ASP A 347 -11.35 -4.84 -24.02
CA ASP A 347 -12.00 -5.36 -25.22
C ASP A 347 -12.07 -4.30 -26.33
N ALA A 348 -12.36 -3.04 -25.97
CA ALA A 348 -12.33 -1.92 -26.91
C ALA A 348 -10.92 -1.70 -27.51
N LYS A 349 -9.87 -1.87 -26.69
CA LYS A 349 -8.48 -1.78 -27.12
C LYS A 349 -8.10 -2.93 -28.06
N LEU A 350 -8.51 -4.16 -27.77
CA LEU A 350 -8.29 -5.31 -28.66
C LEU A 350 -9.01 -5.13 -30.00
N ALA A 351 -10.25 -4.65 -30.00
CA ALA A 351 -11.00 -4.36 -31.22
C ALA A 351 -10.34 -3.25 -32.06
N ALA A 352 -9.80 -2.21 -31.42
CA ALA A 352 -9.06 -1.15 -32.10
C ALA A 352 -7.74 -1.65 -32.70
N LEU A 353 -7.02 -2.54 -32.00
CA LEU A 353 -5.78 -3.18 -32.47
C LEU A 353 -6.03 -4.14 -33.64
N GLU A 354 -7.13 -4.90 -33.62
CA GLU A 354 -7.51 -5.73 -34.77
C GLU A 354 -7.88 -4.88 -35.99
N LYS A 355 -8.60 -3.77 -35.77
CA LYS A 355 -8.98 -2.83 -36.84
C LYS A 355 -7.73 -2.20 -37.45
N SER A 356 -6.77 -1.75 -36.64
CA SER A 356 -5.51 -1.19 -37.14
C SER A 356 -4.63 -2.24 -37.82
N ARG A 357 -4.58 -3.48 -37.32
CA ARG A 357 -3.85 -4.59 -37.95
C ARG A 357 -4.41 -4.95 -39.33
N LYS A 358 -5.75 -4.98 -39.47
CA LYS A 358 -6.44 -5.18 -40.76
C LYS A 358 -6.18 -4.02 -41.75
N PHE A 359 -6.00 -2.80 -41.26
CA PHE A 359 -5.60 -1.63 -42.07
C PHE A 359 -4.11 -1.63 -42.44
N ALA A 360 -3.23 -2.13 -41.58
CA ALA A 360 -1.79 -2.20 -41.85
C ALA A 360 -1.42 -3.32 -42.83
N GLN A 361 -2.17 -4.43 -42.81
CA GLN A 361 -2.00 -5.55 -43.74
C GLN A 361 -2.54 -5.24 -45.16
N SER A 362 -3.31 -4.17 -45.33
CA SER A 362 -3.82 -3.72 -46.63
C SER A 362 -3.01 -2.56 -47.26
N ALA A 363 -1.92 -2.11 -46.61
CA ALA A 363 -1.08 -1.02 -47.10
C ALA A 363 0.20 -1.55 -47.81
N PRO A 364 0.53 -1.09 -49.04
CA PRO A 364 1.67 -1.60 -49.81
C PRO A 364 3.02 -1.15 -49.23
N LYS A 365 3.90 -2.12 -48.93
CA LYS A 365 5.27 -1.94 -48.41
C LYS A 365 6.16 -1.18 -49.40
N LYS A 366 6.80 -0.09 -48.95
CA LYS A 366 7.88 0.60 -49.67
C LYS A 366 9.23 0.32 -48.98
N VAL A 367 10.16 -0.21 -49.77
CA VAL A 367 11.52 -0.65 -49.39
C VAL A 367 12.43 0.55 -49.14
N VAL A 368 13.25 0.51 -48.08
CA VAL A 368 14.40 1.42 -47.89
C VAL A 368 15.65 0.58 -47.62
N LYS A 369 16.73 0.95 -48.33
CA LYS A 369 18.03 0.26 -48.46
C LYS A 369 18.92 0.41 -47.22
N GLU A 370 19.67 -0.65 -46.94
CA GLU A 370 20.84 -0.75 -46.04
C GLU A 370 22.01 0.13 -46.49
N VAL A 371 22.76 0.69 -45.52
CA VAL A 371 24.19 1.00 -45.66
C VAL A 371 24.94 0.71 -44.34
N ASP A 372 25.74 -0.35 -44.43
CA ASP A 372 27.08 -0.65 -43.89
C ASP A 372 27.50 -0.41 -42.43
N LEU A 373 27.74 -1.55 -41.78
CA LEU A 373 28.69 -1.79 -40.68
C LEU A 373 30.11 -1.98 -41.26
N THR A 374 31.16 -1.43 -40.64
CA THR A 374 32.42 -2.14 -40.34
C THR A 374 33.47 -1.34 -39.56
N SER A 375 34.22 -2.10 -38.76
CA SER A 375 35.47 -1.82 -38.01
C SER A 375 35.34 -1.10 -36.67
N ALA A 376 36.04 -1.48 -35.61
CA ALA A 376 36.69 -2.72 -35.21
C ALA A 376 37.02 -2.54 -33.72
N ALA A 377 36.91 -3.62 -32.95
CA ALA A 377 37.25 -3.69 -31.54
C ALA A 377 38.72 -3.30 -31.28
N ASN A 378 38.95 -2.45 -30.27
CA ASN A 378 39.72 -2.82 -29.08
C ASN A 378 39.82 -1.66 -28.07
N ALA A 379 40.05 -2.08 -26.82
CA ALA A 379 40.43 -1.30 -25.63
C ALA A 379 39.30 -0.90 -24.66
N ALA A 380 38.97 -1.90 -23.83
CA ALA A 380 38.59 -1.81 -22.42
C ALA A 380 38.82 -0.44 -21.73
N ASN A 381 37.72 0.26 -21.44
CA ASN A 381 37.39 0.93 -20.17
C ASN A 381 36.23 1.92 -20.40
N ALA A 382 35.00 1.53 -20.06
CA ALA A 382 33.87 2.46 -19.80
C ALA A 382 32.81 1.77 -18.92
N PRO A 383 32.21 2.44 -17.91
CA PRO A 383 31.46 1.80 -16.83
C PRO A 383 29.95 1.71 -17.11
N VAL A 384 29.30 0.66 -16.58
CA VAL A 384 27.92 0.52 -16.04
C VAL A 384 26.84 1.58 -16.44
N ALA A 385 26.71 1.96 -17.72
CA ALA A 385 25.71 2.96 -18.16
C ALA A 385 24.35 2.36 -18.56
N GLY A 386 24.28 1.05 -18.81
CA GLY A 386 23.05 0.38 -19.25
C GLY A 386 21.98 0.28 -18.15
N SER A 387 22.35 -0.09 -16.93
CA SER A 387 21.39 -0.36 -15.85
C SER A 387 20.74 0.89 -15.26
N GLU A 388 21.48 2.01 -15.19
CA GLU A 388 20.94 3.26 -14.64
C GLU A 388 20.00 3.95 -15.63
N SER A 389 20.30 3.91 -16.92
CA SER A 389 19.41 4.42 -17.98
C SER A 389 18.12 3.61 -18.07
N GLU A 390 18.20 2.28 -18.02
CA GLU A 390 17.03 1.39 -18.02
C GLU A 390 16.15 1.62 -16.79
N ARG A 391 16.76 1.77 -15.61
CA ARG A 391 16.04 2.07 -14.38
C ARG A 391 15.41 3.47 -14.39
N ALA A 392 16.08 4.46 -14.99
CA ALA A 392 15.53 5.80 -15.18
C ALA A 392 14.34 5.80 -16.13
N GLU A 393 14.40 5.06 -17.24
CA GLU A 393 13.30 4.90 -18.20
C GLU A 393 12.10 4.22 -17.54
N LYS A 394 12.32 3.13 -16.79
CA LYS A 394 11.24 2.45 -16.06
C LYS A 394 10.54 3.37 -15.06
N ASN A 395 11.32 4.15 -14.29
CA ASN A 395 10.76 5.14 -13.37
C ASN A 395 9.99 6.24 -14.12
N PHE A 396 10.45 6.64 -15.31
CA PHE A 396 9.73 7.59 -16.14
C PHE A 396 8.40 7.02 -16.64
N GLU A 397 8.38 5.78 -17.14
CA GLU A 397 7.16 5.11 -17.62
C GLU A 397 6.11 4.96 -16.51
N GLU A 398 6.54 4.50 -15.33
CA GLU A 398 5.67 4.36 -14.15
C GLU A 398 5.11 5.72 -13.71
N GLY A 399 5.98 6.73 -13.62
CA GLY A 399 5.59 8.08 -13.20
C GLY A 399 4.70 8.80 -14.20
N PHE A 400 4.95 8.62 -15.50
CA PHE A 400 4.10 9.13 -16.57
C PHE A 400 2.73 8.43 -16.58
N GLY A 401 2.70 7.11 -16.41
CA GLY A 401 1.45 6.35 -16.28
C GLY A 401 0.61 6.82 -15.09
N ALA A 402 1.26 7.04 -13.94
CA ALA A 402 0.62 7.58 -12.75
C ALA A 402 0.03 8.98 -12.96
N LEU A 403 0.74 9.84 -13.70
CA LEU A 403 0.28 11.19 -14.05
C LEU A 403 -1.00 11.14 -14.90
N GLN A 404 -1.10 10.20 -15.84
CA GLN A 404 -2.30 10.01 -16.68
C GLN A 404 -3.50 9.48 -15.87
N GLN A 405 -3.23 8.71 -14.81
CA GLN A 405 -4.24 8.16 -13.91
C GLN A 405 -4.67 9.14 -12.81
N GLY A 406 -4.04 10.32 -12.72
CA GLY A 406 -4.32 11.33 -11.69
C GLY A 406 -3.63 11.08 -10.33
N HIS A 407 -2.79 10.04 -10.22
CA HIS A 407 -2.03 9.70 -9.02
C HIS A 407 -0.82 10.64 -8.85
N THR A 408 -1.11 11.90 -8.52
CA THR A 408 -0.15 13.01 -8.51
C THR A 408 1.06 12.75 -7.62
N GLN A 409 0.86 12.21 -6.41
CA GLN A 409 1.95 11.97 -5.47
C GLN A 409 2.92 10.90 -5.98
N TRP A 410 2.41 9.82 -6.56
CA TRP A 410 3.22 8.75 -7.13
C TRP A 410 3.97 9.21 -8.38
N ALA A 411 3.30 9.99 -9.23
CA ALA A 411 3.92 10.60 -10.41
C ALA A 411 5.12 11.49 -10.03
N VAL A 412 4.96 12.34 -9.01
CA VAL A 412 6.05 13.19 -8.50
C VAL A 412 7.24 12.36 -8.05
N THR A 413 7.03 11.29 -7.29
CA THR A 413 8.12 10.43 -6.78
C THR A 413 8.89 9.75 -7.92
N LYS A 414 8.17 9.11 -8.84
CA LYS A 414 8.78 8.33 -9.93
C LYS A 414 9.46 9.20 -10.97
N LEU A 415 8.86 10.34 -11.33
CA LEU A 415 9.46 11.29 -12.25
C LEU A 415 10.65 12.03 -11.62
N ALA A 416 10.65 12.25 -10.30
CA ALA A 416 11.83 12.77 -9.59
C ALA A 416 13.01 11.78 -9.66
N ALA A 417 12.75 10.49 -9.46
CA ALA A 417 13.77 9.45 -9.55
C ALA A 417 14.38 9.38 -10.96
N ALA A 418 13.54 9.44 -12.00
CA ALA A 418 13.99 9.49 -13.39
C ALA A 418 14.84 10.75 -13.67
N ALA A 419 14.37 11.94 -13.27
CA ALA A 419 15.06 13.21 -13.50
C ALA A 419 16.40 13.33 -12.74
N ARG A 420 16.53 12.66 -11.58
CA ARG A 420 17.79 12.60 -10.82
C ARG A 420 18.78 11.61 -11.41
N ALA A 421 18.30 10.45 -11.86
CA ALA A 421 19.14 9.42 -12.46
C ALA A 421 19.77 9.91 -13.77
N LEU A 422 19.01 10.64 -14.59
CA LEU A 422 19.52 11.27 -15.81
C LEU A 422 19.21 12.77 -15.83
N PRO A 423 20.06 13.60 -15.17
CA PRO A 423 19.84 15.05 -15.07
C PRO A 423 19.91 15.80 -16.41
N GLN A 424 20.44 15.19 -17.46
CA GLN A 424 20.57 15.79 -18.79
C GLN A 424 19.40 15.42 -19.72
N GLU A 425 18.48 14.56 -19.27
CA GLU A 425 17.32 14.16 -20.06
C GLU A 425 16.19 15.18 -19.89
N ALA A 426 15.95 15.97 -20.94
CA ALA A 426 14.97 17.07 -20.94
C ALA A 426 13.55 16.55 -20.66
N ARG A 427 13.21 15.37 -21.19
CA ARG A 427 11.88 14.75 -21.02
C ARG A 427 11.56 14.50 -19.55
N TYR A 428 12.49 13.97 -18.78
CA TYR A 428 12.24 13.62 -17.38
C TYR A 428 11.98 14.85 -16.52
N ARG A 429 12.76 15.91 -16.73
CA ARG A 429 12.57 17.18 -16.03
C ARG A 429 11.25 17.85 -16.38
N ALA A 430 10.85 17.85 -17.66
CA ALA A 430 9.59 18.45 -18.09
C ALA A 430 8.38 17.78 -17.42
N TYR A 431 8.33 16.45 -17.44
CA TYR A 431 7.24 15.69 -16.84
C TYR A 431 7.28 15.71 -15.31
N TYR A 432 8.47 15.74 -14.71
CA TYR A 432 8.61 15.97 -13.27
C TYR A 432 8.04 17.35 -12.87
N GLY A 433 8.40 18.40 -13.61
CA GLY A 433 7.81 19.72 -13.44
C GLY A 433 6.29 19.71 -13.59
N ARG A 434 5.75 18.98 -14.57
CA ARG A 434 4.31 18.84 -14.78
C ARG A 434 3.61 18.14 -13.60
N ALA A 435 4.23 17.12 -13.02
CA ALA A 435 3.70 16.46 -11.83
C ALA A 435 3.71 17.39 -10.62
N LEU A 436 4.77 18.21 -10.45
CA LEU A 436 4.84 19.23 -9.39
C LEU A 436 3.77 20.32 -9.57
N ALA A 437 3.45 20.72 -10.80
CA ALA A 437 2.46 21.77 -11.07
C ALA A 437 1.05 21.46 -10.50
N ALA A 438 0.71 20.18 -10.36
CA ALA A 438 -0.57 19.72 -9.81
C ALA A 438 -0.68 19.95 -8.29
N VAL A 439 0.44 20.17 -7.58
CA VAL A 439 0.47 20.48 -6.14
C VAL A 439 0.77 21.96 -5.94
N LYS A 440 -0.08 22.69 -5.22
CA LYS A 440 0.00 24.17 -5.12
C LYS A 440 1.32 24.64 -4.51
N GLU A 441 1.80 23.93 -3.50
CA GLU A 441 2.97 24.24 -2.69
C GLU A 441 4.28 24.09 -3.50
N THR A 442 4.29 23.26 -4.54
CA THR A 442 5.50 22.96 -5.32
C THR A 442 5.52 23.63 -6.69
N ARG A 443 4.55 24.49 -7.02
CA ARG A 443 4.48 25.21 -8.31
C ARG A 443 5.73 26.03 -8.65
N ARG A 444 6.44 26.56 -7.65
CA ARG A 444 7.71 27.27 -7.87
C ARG A 444 8.83 26.32 -8.35
N LEU A 445 8.86 25.10 -7.83
CA LEU A 445 9.80 24.06 -8.26
C LEU A 445 9.42 23.53 -9.64
N ALA A 446 8.12 23.40 -9.91
CA ALA A 446 7.60 23.02 -11.24
C ALA A 446 8.13 23.96 -12.33
N GLU A 447 8.09 25.27 -12.09
CA GLU A 447 8.60 26.28 -13.04
C GLU A 447 10.10 26.09 -13.31
N ALA A 448 10.89 25.85 -12.27
CA ALA A 448 12.34 25.67 -12.40
C ALA A 448 12.70 24.42 -13.24
N GLU A 449 12.02 23.29 -13.01
CA GLU A 449 12.27 22.05 -13.76
C GLU A 449 11.82 22.14 -15.21
N MET A 450 10.68 22.79 -15.49
CA MET A 450 10.24 23.04 -16.86
C MET A 450 11.18 23.99 -17.61
N GLN A 451 11.70 25.03 -16.94
CA GLN A 451 12.73 25.90 -17.52
C GLN A 451 14.05 25.15 -17.78
N ALA A 452 14.45 24.25 -16.88
CA ALA A 452 15.61 23.39 -17.09
C ALA A 452 15.42 22.46 -18.31
N ALA A 453 14.23 21.87 -18.47
CA ALA A 453 13.91 21.05 -19.64
C ALA A 453 13.98 21.86 -20.95
N ILE A 454 13.46 23.09 -20.97
CA ILE A 454 13.54 23.97 -22.16
C ILE A 454 14.99 24.38 -22.45
N LYS A 455 15.84 24.53 -21.44
CA LYS A 455 17.27 24.79 -21.66
C LYS A 455 17.99 23.60 -22.29
N LEU A 456 17.60 22.37 -21.93
CA LEU A 456 18.17 21.14 -22.47
C LEU A 456 17.67 20.84 -23.88
N ASP A 457 16.39 21.06 -24.16
CA ASP A 457 15.79 20.91 -25.48
C ASP A 457 14.94 22.16 -25.86
N PRO A 458 15.59 23.21 -26.40
CA PRO A 458 14.91 24.47 -26.73
C PRO A 458 13.88 24.40 -27.86
N ASN A 459 13.97 23.36 -28.69
CA ASN A 459 13.15 23.18 -29.90
C ASN A 459 11.88 22.37 -29.63
N ASN A 460 11.68 21.90 -28.40
CA ASN A 460 10.48 21.16 -28.03
C ASN A 460 9.30 22.10 -27.71
N ALA A 461 8.33 22.16 -28.61
CA ALA A 461 7.12 22.96 -28.41
C ALA A 461 6.32 22.48 -27.17
N SER A 462 6.33 21.19 -26.87
CA SER A 462 5.54 20.61 -25.76
C SER A 462 5.99 21.12 -24.39
N TYR A 463 7.30 21.29 -24.16
CA TYR A 463 7.80 21.79 -22.86
C TYR A 463 7.44 23.26 -22.63
N ARG A 464 7.42 24.06 -23.69
CA ARG A 464 6.96 25.46 -23.65
C ARG A 464 5.46 25.56 -23.36
N ILE A 465 4.66 24.65 -23.93
CA ILE A 465 3.22 24.57 -23.64
C ILE A 465 3.00 24.19 -22.16
N MET A 466 3.74 23.22 -21.62
CA MET A 466 3.63 22.86 -20.19
C MET A 466 3.95 24.05 -19.28
N LEU A 467 4.99 24.83 -19.60
CA LEU A 467 5.33 26.05 -18.85
C LEU A 467 4.25 27.13 -19.00
N ALA A 468 3.65 27.26 -20.19
CA ALA A 468 2.56 28.20 -20.43
C ALA A 468 1.29 27.83 -19.65
N GLU A 469 0.95 26.54 -19.56
CA GLU A 469 -0.14 26.03 -18.73
C GLU A 469 0.07 26.38 -17.25
N LEU A 470 1.28 26.14 -16.73
CA LEU A 470 1.63 26.52 -15.36
C LEU A 470 1.53 28.04 -15.14
N CYS A 471 2.03 28.85 -16.08
CA CYS A 471 1.92 30.31 -16.00
C CYS A 471 0.45 30.77 -16.03
N PHE A 472 -0.40 30.12 -16.82
CA PHE A 472 -1.83 30.39 -16.87
C PHE A 472 -2.49 30.10 -15.52
N ASP A 473 -2.22 28.94 -14.92
CA ASP A 473 -2.78 28.52 -13.64
C ASP A 473 -2.31 29.36 -12.44
N LEU A 474 -1.19 30.06 -12.59
CA LEU A 474 -0.66 31.05 -11.65
C LEU A 474 -1.16 32.48 -11.91
N GLY A 475 -1.93 32.71 -12.97
CA GLY A 475 -2.45 34.04 -13.35
C GLY A 475 -1.47 34.92 -14.12
N PHE A 476 -0.32 34.40 -14.54
CA PHE A 476 0.68 35.14 -15.31
C PHE A 476 0.39 35.13 -16.82
N PHE A 477 -0.78 35.64 -17.21
CA PHE A 477 -1.32 35.53 -18.58
C PHE A 477 -0.41 36.11 -19.67
N LYS A 478 0.31 37.21 -19.40
CA LYS A 478 1.27 37.79 -20.36
C LYS A 478 2.45 36.83 -20.64
N ARG A 479 2.97 36.18 -19.59
CA ARG A 479 4.06 35.19 -19.71
C ARG A 479 3.57 33.93 -20.41
N ALA A 480 2.37 33.45 -20.05
CA ALA A 480 1.74 32.31 -20.71
C ALA A 480 1.58 32.53 -22.23
N GLY A 481 1.12 33.72 -22.64
CA GLY A 481 1.02 34.08 -24.05
C GLY A 481 2.36 34.08 -24.78
N ALA A 482 3.40 34.67 -24.19
CA ALA A 482 4.73 34.70 -24.80
C ALA A 482 5.34 33.30 -25.00
N GLU A 483 5.15 32.38 -24.05
CA GLU A 483 5.62 30.99 -24.22
C GLU A 483 4.79 30.21 -25.26
N LEU A 484 3.49 30.49 -25.39
CA LEU A 484 2.65 29.89 -26.44
C LEU A 484 2.98 30.40 -27.83
N GLU A 485 3.25 31.70 -28.00
CA GLU A 485 3.72 32.25 -29.27
C GLU A 485 5.01 31.57 -29.74
N ARG A 486 5.95 31.37 -28.81
CA ARG A 486 7.18 30.61 -29.07
C ARG A 486 6.89 29.14 -29.39
N ALA A 487 5.99 28.48 -28.66
CA ALA A 487 5.61 27.10 -28.94
C ALA A 487 4.98 26.94 -30.33
N VAL A 488 4.08 27.84 -30.73
CA VAL A 488 3.44 27.82 -32.05
C VAL A 488 4.43 28.16 -33.17
N SER A 489 5.44 28.99 -32.90
CA SER A 489 6.52 29.24 -33.87
C SER A 489 7.38 28.00 -34.16
N LEU A 490 7.51 27.09 -33.18
CA LEU A 490 8.21 25.82 -33.33
C LEU A 490 7.33 24.77 -34.00
N GLU A 491 6.08 24.65 -33.55
CA GLU A 491 5.08 23.72 -34.11
C GLU A 491 3.74 24.43 -34.38
N PRO A 492 3.47 24.85 -35.62
CA PRO A 492 2.26 25.62 -35.95
C PRO A 492 0.95 24.85 -35.76
N ASN A 493 1.01 23.52 -35.71
CA ASN A 493 -0.16 22.64 -35.69
C ASN A 493 -0.33 21.86 -34.39
N THR A 494 -0.08 22.50 -33.24
CA THR A 494 -0.29 21.87 -31.92
C THR A 494 -1.67 22.22 -31.36
N PRO A 495 -2.62 21.27 -31.28
CA PRO A 495 -3.99 21.55 -30.82
C PRO A 495 -4.05 22.05 -29.37
N ALA A 496 -3.12 21.59 -28.52
CA ALA A 496 -3.03 22.01 -27.12
C ALA A 496 -2.69 23.50 -26.99
N ALA A 497 -1.74 24.00 -27.80
CA ALA A 497 -1.35 25.41 -27.79
C ALA A 497 -2.52 26.31 -28.23
N ARG A 498 -3.27 25.92 -29.27
CA ARG A 498 -4.44 26.66 -29.75
C ARG A 498 -5.54 26.74 -28.69
N LYS A 499 -5.90 25.61 -28.08
CA LYS A 499 -6.89 25.58 -26.99
C LYS A 499 -6.50 26.49 -25.81
N LEU A 500 -5.21 26.57 -25.47
CA LEU A 500 -4.75 27.43 -24.39
C LEU A 500 -4.71 28.91 -24.78
N MET A 501 -4.39 29.23 -26.05
CA MET A 501 -4.53 30.58 -26.60
C MET A 501 -5.99 31.06 -26.56
N ASP A 502 -6.94 30.23 -27.00
CA ASP A 502 -8.37 30.57 -26.97
C ASP A 502 -8.84 30.89 -25.54
N ARG A 503 -8.35 30.14 -24.54
CA ARG A 503 -8.62 30.39 -23.11
C ARG A 503 -8.01 31.70 -22.62
N LEU A 504 -6.83 32.07 -23.10
CA LEU A 504 -6.18 33.34 -22.78
C LEU A 504 -6.92 34.54 -23.37
N GLU A 505 -7.39 34.42 -24.61
CA GLU A 505 -8.19 35.46 -25.27
C GLU A 505 -9.53 35.67 -24.57
N ALA A 506 -10.24 34.59 -24.22
CA ALA A 506 -11.49 34.65 -23.47
C ALA A 506 -11.35 35.34 -22.10
N ASN A 507 -10.20 35.17 -21.43
CA ASN A 507 -9.88 35.86 -20.17
C ASN A 507 -9.42 37.32 -20.35
N ARG A 508 -9.03 37.75 -21.55
CA ARG A 508 -8.74 39.17 -21.85
C ARG A 508 -9.99 39.97 -22.18
N THR A 509 -11.04 39.29 -22.64
CA THR A 509 -12.34 39.90 -23.02
C THR A 509 -13.36 39.98 -21.88
N ARG A 510 -13.07 39.37 -20.73
CA ARG A 510 -13.81 39.52 -19.47
C ARG A 510 -13.11 40.54 -18.57
#